data_AF-G0M6U5-F1
#
_entry.id   AF-G0M6U5-F1
#
_cell.length_a   1.000
_cell.length_b   1.000
_cell.length_c   1.000
_cell.angle_alpha   90.00
_cell.angle_beta   90.00
_cell.angle_gamma   90.00
#
_symmetry.space_group_name_H-M   'P 1'
#
loop_
_entity.id
_entity.type
_entity.pdbx_description
1 polymer ?
#
loop_
_entity_poly.entity_id
_entity_poly.type
_entity_poly.pdbx_seq_one_letter_code
_entity_poly.pdbx_strand_id
1 'polypeptide(L)'
;MGDRPFTSSTEHVLLFSTMIKSTQTFKVNCSLEDQFIQVLSGPLPPGITIRCPSVSAREIDISFHYNPVENSLVEENNDRKTVVIRVEYLRGDGCNFSIDLGFEKEKKSRLIECPICNSEFDREKKTPKVMECGHTLCEECLTNLFSVNKELNSNRDTLPVPLCCPYDRQHIHKSIVEMATNESLLDAIDAAALERATEYPDTPKIVSDPCLPCYENDKHEAAHWCEDCKEAYCGACFLASHKPRVMADHKRASLSEMPMVIPKCPWHPENDAVFVCLKLSCKIGHTLYCLECEKNELHKDHNNETVKQRLTRNMKSLEDLQKRTKETKETLEINTHSVHMSLVQFGEMSSESMQARKRIMAYHQREQAKDLTIFENWRQRKEDELTDKKRTIFLNSTKANAQSKKIEKTLKRKVDIHDIRDMLEEGNDFCQKTEKIITFPKVLSAVTSEGKFKYKPKKHKPN
;
A
#
# COMPACT_ATOMS: atom_id res chain seq x y z
N MET A 1 -30.38 2.79 -22.51
CA MET A 1 -29.94 2.70 -21.11
C MET A 1 -30.56 3.89 -20.41
N GLY A 2 -31.58 3.66 -19.58
CA GLY A 2 -32.38 4.74 -18.99
C GLY A 2 -31.58 5.54 -17.97
N ASP A 3 -31.69 6.87 -18.04
CA ASP A 3 -31.13 7.78 -17.04
C ASP A 3 -31.70 7.45 -15.66
N ARG A 4 -30.83 7.21 -14.68
CA ARG A 4 -31.27 7.01 -13.30
C ARG A 4 -31.85 8.33 -12.78
N PRO A 5 -33.03 8.33 -12.14
CA PRO A 5 -33.69 9.55 -11.66
C PRO A 5 -32.93 10.30 -10.56
N PHE A 6 -32.01 9.60 -9.87
CA PHE A 6 -31.22 10.14 -8.77
C PHE A 6 -29.72 9.95 -9.00
N THR A 7 -28.93 10.99 -8.73
CA THR A 7 -27.45 10.95 -8.79
C THR A 7 -26.85 11.60 -7.53
N SER A 8 -25.71 11.11 -7.05
CA SER A 8 -25.03 11.67 -5.86
C SER A 8 -23.76 12.42 -6.23
N SER A 9 -23.49 13.52 -5.53
CA SER A 9 -22.31 14.37 -5.78
C SER A 9 -21.12 14.08 -4.85
N THR A 10 -21.30 13.26 -3.81
CA THR A 10 -20.28 12.98 -2.78
C THR A 10 -19.86 11.51 -2.78
N GLU A 11 -18.64 11.23 -2.32
CA GLU A 11 -18.13 9.87 -2.11
C GLU A 11 -19.04 9.08 -1.17
N HIS A 12 -19.19 7.79 -1.45
CA HIS A 12 -20.06 6.87 -0.69
C HIS A 12 -19.47 6.42 0.64
N VAL A 13 -18.43 7.09 1.15
CA VAL A 13 -17.77 6.74 2.42
C VAL A 13 -17.91 7.90 3.38
N LEU A 14 -18.52 7.66 4.55
CA LEU A 14 -18.63 8.63 5.63
C LEU A 14 -17.85 8.13 6.85
N LEU A 15 -16.91 8.95 7.33
CA LEU A 15 -15.98 8.57 8.40
C LEU A 15 -16.26 9.35 9.68
N PHE A 16 -16.61 8.68 10.77
CA PHE A 16 -16.98 9.29 12.04
C PHE A 16 -15.89 9.08 13.09
N SER A 17 -15.55 10.12 13.86
CA SER A 17 -14.67 9.99 15.02
C SER A 17 -15.42 9.30 16.16
N THR A 18 -14.83 8.24 16.73
CA THR A 18 -15.47 7.46 17.81
C THR A 18 -15.75 8.24 19.09
N MET A 19 -15.10 9.39 19.30
CA MET A 19 -15.13 10.17 20.54
C MET A 19 -16.00 11.43 20.45
N ILE A 20 -16.41 11.86 19.25
CA ILE A 20 -17.01 13.18 19.03
C ILE A 20 -18.38 13.04 18.36
N LYS A 21 -19.38 13.74 18.91
CA LYS A 21 -20.67 13.93 18.24
C LYS A 21 -20.46 14.67 16.93
N SER A 22 -20.84 14.05 15.82
CA SER A 22 -20.62 14.61 14.49
C SER A 22 -21.81 14.36 13.58
N THR A 23 -21.95 15.23 12.58
CA THR A 23 -22.99 15.11 11.55
C THR A 23 -22.33 15.20 10.19
N GLN A 24 -22.62 14.22 9.32
CA GLN A 24 -22.14 14.20 7.95
C GLN A 24 -23.32 14.12 6.99
N THR A 25 -23.24 14.84 5.89
CA THR A 25 -24.34 14.96 4.92
C THR A 25 -23.94 14.40 3.57
N PHE A 26 -24.79 13.54 3.04
CA PHE A 26 -24.72 12.97 1.71
C PHE A 26 -25.75 13.65 0.82
N LYS A 27 -25.32 14.17 -0.33
CA LYS A 27 -26.16 14.96 -1.23
C LYS A 27 -26.65 14.14 -2.41
N VAL A 28 -27.97 14.19 -2.65
CA VAL A 28 -28.64 13.51 -3.77
C VAL A 28 -29.35 14.53 -4.65
N ASN A 29 -29.04 14.50 -5.93
CA ASN A 29 -29.70 15.29 -6.96
C ASN A 29 -30.83 14.48 -7.60
N CYS A 30 -32.00 15.10 -7.76
CA CYS A 30 -33.14 14.53 -8.46
C CYS A 30 -33.33 15.22 -9.82
N SER A 31 -33.54 14.43 -10.88
CA SER A 31 -33.79 14.96 -12.24
C SER A 31 -35.25 15.36 -12.50
N LEU A 32 -36.17 15.03 -11.59
CA LEU A 32 -37.61 15.31 -11.72
C LEU A 32 -38.05 16.34 -10.68
N GLU A 33 -38.72 17.40 -11.13
CA GLU A 33 -39.29 18.45 -10.26
C GLU A 33 -40.67 18.02 -9.69
N ASP A 34 -41.04 18.56 -8.52
CA ASP A 34 -42.36 18.45 -7.87
C ASP A 34 -42.87 17.06 -7.41
N GLN A 35 -41.98 16.12 -7.08
CA GLN A 35 -42.39 14.85 -6.44
C GLN A 35 -41.86 14.73 -5.01
N PHE A 36 -42.72 14.26 -4.10
CA PHE A 36 -42.32 13.91 -2.73
C PHE A 36 -41.49 12.64 -2.74
N ILE A 37 -40.36 12.70 -2.05
CA ILE A 37 -39.35 11.66 -2.00
C ILE A 37 -39.27 11.14 -0.57
N GLN A 38 -39.12 9.83 -0.45
CA GLN A 38 -38.89 9.15 0.81
C GLN A 38 -37.51 8.49 0.79
N VAL A 39 -36.84 8.55 1.94
CA VAL A 39 -35.56 7.88 2.18
C VAL A 39 -35.78 6.77 3.19
N LEU A 40 -35.50 5.54 2.76
CA LEU A 40 -35.55 4.34 3.58
C LEU A 40 -34.12 3.85 3.80
N SER A 41 -33.76 3.53 5.03
CA SER A 41 -32.46 2.93 5.35
C SER A 41 -32.63 1.49 5.80
N GLY A 42 -31.64 0.65 5.49
CA GLY A 42 -31.42 -0.59 6.21
C GLY A 42 -31.07 -0.36 7.69
N PRO A 43 -30.77 -1.43 8.45
CA PRO A 43 -30.34 -1.32 9.84
C PRO A 43 -29.08 -0.45 9.96
N LEU A 44 -29.13 0.54 10.84
CA LEU A 44 -28.01 1.45 11.10
C LEU A 44 -27.12 0.91 12.23
N PRO A 45 -25.82 1.21 12.20
CA PRO A 45 -24.94 0.93 13.33
C PRO A 45 -25.43 1.65 14.60
N PRO A 46 -25.13 1.09 15.80
CA PRO A 46 -25.43 1.74 17.07
C PRO A 46 -24.92 3.18 17.14
N GLY A 47 -25.74 4.07 17.70
CA GLY A 47 -25.42 5.49 17.84
C GLY A 47 -25.46 6.31 16.55
N ILE A 48 -25.82 5.73 15.40
CA ILE A 48 -26.06 6.49 14.16
C ILE A 48 -27.56 6.66 13.91
N THR A 49 -27.98 7.90 13.66
CA THR A 49 -29.34 8.23 13.25
C THR A 49 -29.33 9.01 11.94
N ILE A 50 -30.30 8.74 11.06
CA ILE A 50 -30.48 9.49 9.83
C ILE A 50 -31.58 10.53 10.03
N ARG A 51 -31.33 11.76 9.59
CA ARG A 51 -32.36 12.77 9.37
C ARG A 51 -32.39 13.13 7.89
N CYS A 52 -33.59 13.09 7.33
CA CYS A 52 -33.84 13.55 5.97
C CYS A 52 -35.10 14.42 5.97
N PRO A 53 -35.09 15.58 5.29
CA PRO A 53 -36.29 16.36 5.10
C PRO A 53 -37.17 15.70 4.01
N SER A 54 -38.43 15.42 4.33
CA SER A 54 -39.43 14.94 3.35
C SER A 54 -39.94 16.11 2.52
N VAL A 55 -39.17 16.55 1.53
CA VAL A 55 -39.48 17.72 0.69
C VAL A 55 -39.33 17.41 -0.79
N SER A 56 -40.19 18.01 -1.61
CA SER A 56 -39.98 18.06 -3.06
C SER A 56 -38.86 19.06 -3.35
N ALA A 57 -37.65 18.55 -3.56
CA ALA A 57 -36.49 19.38 -3.81
C ALA A 57 -35.61 18.75 -4.89
N ARG A 58 -35.00 19.61 -5.71
CA ARG A 58 -34.04 19.21 -6.75
C ARG A 58 -32.74 18.66 -6.16
N GLU A 59 -32.42 19.07 -4.95
CA GLU A 59 -31.26 18.64 -4.16
C GLU A 59 -31.75 18.26 -2.76
N ILE A 60 -31.32 17.09 -2.29
CA ILE A 60 -31.73 16.52 -1.00
C ILE A 60 -30.48 16.23 -0.18
N ASP A 61 -30.46 16.78 1.03
CA ASP A 61 -29.43 16.54 2.03
C ASP A 61 -29.88 15.39 2.95
N ILE A 62 -29.15 14.27 2.91
CA ILE A 62 -29.34 13.14 3.83
C ILE A 62 -28.26 13.23 4.90
N SER A 63 -28.64 13.56 6.14
CA SER A 63 -27.69 13.80 7.23
C SER A 63 -27.64 12.65 8.23
N PHE A 64 -26.45 12.09 8.43
CA PHE A 64 -26.14 11.07 9.42
C PHE A 64 -25.57 11.73 10.67
N HIS A 65 -26.19 11.46 11.81
CA HIS A 65 -25.81 11.99 13.11
C HIS A 65 -25.26 10.87 13.96
N TYR A 66 -24.03 11.01 14.43
CA TYR A 66 -23.37 10.05 15.31
C TYR A 66 -23.35 10.54 16.75
N ASN A 67 -23.78 9.68 17.68
CA ASN A 67 -23.71 9.87 19.13
C ASN A 67 -22.79 8.80 19.77
N PRO A 68 -21.60 9.18 20.27
CA PRO A 68 -20.63 8.24 20.81
C PRO A 68 -21.10 7.54 22.09
N VAL A 69 -21.96 8.16 22.89
CA VAL A 69 -22.47 7.59 24.15
C VAL A 69 -23.40 6.40 23.89
N GLU A 70 -24.20 6.47 22.83
CA GLU A 70 -25.11 5.38 22.45
C GLU A 70 -24.36 4.22 21.79
N ASN A 71 -23.25 4.52 21.10
CA ASN A 71 -22.39 3.50 20.50
C ASN A 71 -21.59 2.71 21.57
N SER A 72 -21.15 3.36 22.66
CA SER A 72 -20.44 2.70 23.76
C SER A 72 -21.27 1.68 24.57
N LEU A 73 -22.59 1.63 24.36
CA LEU A 73 -23.52 0.73 25.05
C LEU A 73 -23.74 -0.60 24.31
N VAL A 74 -23.17 -0.77 23.11
CA VAL A 74 -23.39 -1.96 22.26
C VAL A 74 -22.06 -2.64 21.95
N GLU A 75 -21.93 -3.91 22.35
CA GLU A 75 -20.73 -4.76 22.20
C GLU A 75 -20.45 -5.20 20.74
N GLU A 76 -20.40 -4.28 19.77
CA GLU A 76 -20.05 -4.62 18.38
C GLU A 76 -18.68 -4.07 17.94
N ASN A 77 -17.89 -4.95 17.30
CA ASN A 77 -16.66 -4.58 16.60
C ASN A 77 -17.00 -3.60 15.46
N ASN A 78 -16.70 -2.32 15.66
CA ASN A 78 -17.01 -1.23 14.74
C ASN A 78 -15.94 -1.05 13.65
N ASP A 79 -15.69 -2.11 12.88
CA ASP A 79 -15.05 -1.99 11.57
C ASP A 79 -16.11 -1.63 10.51
N ARG A 80 -15.65 -0.96 9.43
CA ARG A 80 -16.47 -0.41 8.33
C ARG A 80 -17.75 -1.22 8.05
N LYS A 81 -18.92 -0.58 8.14
CA LYS A 81 -20.23 -1.17 7.81
C LYS A 81 -20.83 -0.47 6.59
N THR A 82 -21.21 -1.25 5.59
CA THR A 82 -21.96 -0.77 4.43
C THR A 82 -23.45 -0.74 4.77
N VAL A 83 -24.07 0.45 4.70
CA VAL A 83 -25.51 0.64 4.83
C VAL A 83 -26.10 0.95 3.46
N VAL A 84 -27.17 0.23 3.10
CA VAL A 84 -27.92 0.52 1.88
C VAL A 84 -29.06 1.48 2.21
N ILE A 85 -29.11 2.59 1.48
CA ILE A 85 -30.20 3.55 1.52
C ILE A 85 -30.96 3.51 0.20
N ARG A 86 -32.29 3.40 0.29
CA ARG A 86 -33.19 3.51 -0.85
C ARG A 86 -33.86 4.87 -0.84
N VAL A 87 -33.68 5.61 -1.93
CA VAL A 87 -34.38 6.86 -2.20
C VAL A 87 -35.45 6.56 -3.23
N GLU A 88 -36.72 6.71 -2.87
CA GLU A 88 -37.84 6.38 -3.75
C GLU A 88 -38.89 7.49 -3.79
N TYR A 89 -39.56 7.60 -4.93
CA TYR A 89 -40.78 8.38 -5.06
C TYR A 89 -41.90 7.66 -4.31
N LEU A 90 -42.85 8.41 -3.74
CA LEU A 90 -44.07 7.83 -3.14
C LEU A 90 -44.89 6.96 -4.11
N ARG A 91 -44.63 7.05 -5.43
CA ARG A 91 -45.25 6.22 -6.48
C ARG A 91 -44.51 4.90 -6.80
N GLY A 92 -43.37 4.61 -6.15
CA GLY A 92 -42.73 3.28 -6.15
C GLY A 92 -41.42 3.14 -6.94
N ASP A 93 -41.06 4.12 -7.79
CA ASP A 93 -39.77 4.12 -8.49
C ASP A 93 -38.66 4.72 -7.61
N GLY A 94 -37.46 4.13 -7.60
CA GLY A 94 -36.38 4.57 -6.72
C GLY A 94 -34.99 4.07 -7.09
N CYS A 95 -33.98 4.53 -6.35
CA CYS A 95 -32.57 4.16 -6.50
C CYS A 95 -31.98 3.74 -5.15
N ASN A 96 -31.09 2.74 -5.18
CA ASN A 96 -30.32 2.30 -4.02
C ASN A 96 -28.92 2.93 -4.05
N PHE A 97 -28.47 3.40 -2.89
CA PHE A 97 -27.14 3.91 -2.63
C PHE A 97 -26.51 3.08 -1.51
N SER A 98 -25.35 2.48 -1.78
CA SER A 98 -24.54 1.85 -0.75
C SER A 98 -23.63 2.92 -0.14
N ILE A 99 -23.66 3.07 1.18
CA ILE A 99 -22.85 4.03 1.92
C ILE A 99 -22.02 3.28 2.95
N ASP A 100 -20.70 3.38 2.86
CA ASP A 100 -19.77 2.82 3.82
C ASP A 100 -19.60 3.77 5.00
N LEU A 101 -20.10 3.37 6.15
CA LEU A 101 -19.90 4.06 7.42
C LEU A 101 -18.65 3.48 8.08
N GLY A 102 -17.62 4.30 8.22
CA GLY A 102 -16.39 3.94 8.92
C GLY A 102 -16.21 4.74 10.20
N PHE A 103 -15.52 4.16 11.18
CA PHE A 103 -15.16 4.84 12.40
C PHE A 103 -13.65 5.04 12.46
N GLU A 104 -13.22 6.29 12.48
CA GLU A 104 -11.82 6.62 12.69
C GLU A 104 -11.52 6.60 14.19
N LYS A 105 -10.60 5.73 14.60
CA LYS A 105 -9.86 5.93 15.85
C LYS A 105 -8.89 7.08 15.60
N GLU A 106 -9.05 8.18 16.32
CA GLU A 106 -8.11 9.29 16.21
C GLU A 106 -6.69 8.80 16.53
N LYS A 107 -5.80 9.01 15.56
CA LYS A 107 -4.37 8.76 15.67
C LYS A 107 -3.74 9.80 16.58
N LYS A 108 -3.79 9.57 17.89
CA LYS A 108 -2.87 10.23 18.85
C LYS A 108 -1.40 9.87 18.57
N SER A 109 -1.12 8.86 17.73
CA SER A 109 0.21 8.28 17.54
C SER A 109 1.06 8.90 16.42
N ARG A 110 0.47 9.66 15.47
CA ARG A 110 1.22 10.19 14.30
C ARG A 110 2.23 11.29 14.61
N LEU A 111 2.12 11.97 15.75
CA LEU A 111 3.03 13.05 16.12
C LEU A 111 4.38 12.52 16.64
N ILE A 112 4.42 11.26 17.07
CA ILE A 112 5.56 10.63 17.76
C ILE A 112 6.24 9.58 16.86
N GLU A 113 5.71 9.31 15.68
CA GLU A 113 6.21 8.30 14.78
C GLU A 113 6.97 8.91 13.60
N CYS A 114 8.06 8.24 13.20
CA CYS A 114 8.73 8.53 11.96
C CYS A 114 7.82 8.18 10.78
N PRO A 115 7.59 9.10 9.83
CA PRO A 115 6.64 8.90 8.75
C PRO A 115 7.12 7.98 7.61
N ILE A 116 8.41 7.64 7.61
CA ILE A 116 8.99 6.72 6.62
C ILE A 116 8.86 5.27 7.12
N CYS A 117 9.17 5.01 8.39
CA CYS A 117 9.16 3.66 8.95
C CYS A 117 7.98 3.38 9.90
N ASN A 118 7.12 4.37 10.16
CA ASN A 118 6.00 4.32 11.11
C ASN A 118 6.39 3.78 12.49
N SER A 119 7.63 4.04 12.92
CA SER A 119 8.14 3.65 14.24
C SER A 119 8.21 4.87 15.14
N GLU A 120 7.90 4.71 16.43
CA GLU A 120 8.07 5.79 17.41
C GLU A 120 9.53 6.29 17.43
N PHE A 121 9.71 7.59 17.61
CA PHE A 121 11.03 8.19 17.77
C PHE A 121 11.62 7.79 19.14
N ASP A 122 12.93 7.61 19.17
CA ASP A 122 13.70 7.27 20.38
C ASP A 122 15.00 8.10 20.43
N ARG A 123 15.80 7.92 21.49
CA ARG A 123 17.10 8.60 21.64
C ARG A 123 18.29 7.81 21.06
N GLU A 124 18.04 6.67 20.42
CA GLU A 124 19.08 5.75 19.93
C GLU A 124 19.20 5.78 18.40
N LYS A 125 18.40 4.96 17.71
CA LYS A 125 18.46 4.76 16.25
C LYS A 125 17.35 5.52 15.53
N LYS A 126 16.22 5.72 16.21
CA LYS A 126 15.09 6.47 15.71
C LYS A 126 15.11 7.93 16.20
N THR A 127 16.29 8.50 16.39
CA THR A 127 16.46 9.91 16.79
C THR A 127 15.81 10.86 15.79
N PRO A 128 14.87 11.73 16.20
CA PRO A 128 14.15 12.63 15.29
C PRO A 128 15.06 13.78 14.85
N LYS A 129 15.42 13.83 13.57
CA LYS A 129 16.23 14.89 12.96
C LYS A 129 15.35 15.84 12.16
N VAL A 130 15.50 17.14 12.41
CA VAL A 130 14.79 18.21 11.72
C VAL A 130 15.54 18.62 10.47
N MET A 131 14.86 18.52 9.33
CA MET A 131 15.37 18.97 8.03
C MET A 131 15.24 20.49 7.88
N GLU A 132 15.96 21.07 6.90
CA GLU A 132 15.92 22.52 6.64
C GLU A 132 14.52 23.03 6.29
N CYS A 133 13.67 22.17 5.73
CA CYS A 133 12.28 22.46 5.44
C CYS A 133 11.33 22.30 6.64
N GLY A 134 11.84 21.97 7.83
CA GLY A 134 11.07 21.82 9.07
C GLY A 134 10.45 20.43 9.29
N HIS A 135 10.51 19.53 8.32
CA HIS A 135 10.04 18.15 8.48
C HIS A 135 11.00 17.33 9.35
N THR A 136 10.46 16.42 10.16
CA THR A 136 11.25 15.56 11.06
C THR A 136 11.25 14.11 10.56
N LEU A 137 12.43 13.51 10.45
CA LEU A 137 12.63 12.11 10.07
C LEU A 137 13.60 11.43 11.04
N CYS A 138 13.50 10.11 11.22
CA CYS A 138 14.43 9.42 12.09
C CYS A 138 15.81 9.27 11.44
N GLU A 139 16.86 9.28 12.27
CA GLU A 139 18.26 9.20 11.83
C GLU A 139 18.54 7.97 10.96
N GLU A 140 17.96 6.81 11.30
CA GLU A 140 18.08 5.60 10.49
C GLU A 140 17.47 5.75 9.09
N CYS A 141 16.27 6.34 8.98
CA CYS A 141 15.63 6.58 7.68
C CYS A 141 16.40 7.58 6.84
N LEU A 142 16.96 8.63 7.46
CA LEU A 142 17.86 9.56 6.77
C LEU A 142 19.12 8.84 6.30
N THR A 143 19.76 8.04 7.14
CA THR A 143 20.97 7.28 6.78
C THR A 143 20.75 6.37 5.57
N ASN A 144 19.60 5.71 5.51
CA ASN A 144 19.20 4.90 4.35
C ASN A 144 18.99 5.75 3.09
N LEU A 145 18.32 6.91 3.21
CA LEU A 145 18.11 7.83 2.08
C LEU A 145 19.44 8.37 1.51
N PHE A 146 20.38 8.77 2.37
CA PHE A 146 21.71 9.21 1.96
C PHE A 146 22.51 8.08 1.29
N SER A 147 22.38 6.85 1.79
CA SER A 147 23.07 5.68 1.24
C SER A 147 22.56 5.34 -0.17
N VAL A 148 21.24 5.29 -0.36
CA VAL A 148 20.62 5.06 -1.68
C VAL A 148 20.97 6.17 -2.68
N ASN A 149 20.96 7.44 -2.24
CA ASN A 149 21.36 8.55 -3.11
C ASN A 149 22.83 8.46 -3.54
N LYS A 150 23.72 8.02 -2.65
CA LYS A 150 25.14 7.80 -2.96
C LYS A 150 25.32 6.67 -3.99
N GLU A 151 24.58 5.57 -3.87
CA GLU A 151 24.61 4.47 -4.85
C GLU A 151 24.12 4.93 -6.24
N LEU A 152 23.01 5.68 -6.29
CA LEU A 152 22.46 6.22 -7.53
C LEU A 152 23.43 7.17 -8.25
N ASN A 153 24.17 7.98 -7.48
CA ASN A 153 25.15 8.92 -8.03
C ASN A 153 26.53 8.29 -8.31
N SER A 154 26.76 7.04 -7.93
CA SER A 154 28.03 6.32 -8.17
C SER A 154 28.07 5.64 -9.54
N ASN A 155 26.93 5.37 -10.18
CA ASN A 155 26.86 4.86 -11.56
C ASN A 155 26.97 6.03 -12.56
N ARG A 156 28.18 6.23 -13.09
CA ARG A 156 28.48 7.31 -14.05
C ARG A 156 27.85 7.04 -15.41
N ASP A 157 26.74 7.72 -15.69
CA ASP A 157 26.31 8.18 -17.02
C ASP A 157 25.19 9.26 -16.98
N THR A 158 24.73 9.69 -15.78
CA THR A 158 23.66 10.68 -15.63
C THR A 158 24.05 11.84 -14.69
N LEU A 159 23.37 12.99 -14.85
CA LEU A 159 23.53 14.15 -13.97
C LEU A 159 23.26 13.77 -12.48
N PRO A 160 23.97 14.39 -11.52
CA PRO A 160 23.77 14.14 -10.09
C PRO A 160 22.31 14.41 -9.69
N VAL A 161 21.68 13.45 -9.01
CA VAL A 161 20.33 13.61 -8.46
C VAL A 161 20.45 14.22 -7.06
N PRO A 162 19.97 15.46 -6.84
CA PRO A 162 19.99 16.08 -5.53
C PRO A 162 19.10 15.29 -4.56
N LEU A 163 19.55 15.16 -3.31
CA LEU A 163 18.75 14.56 -2.25
C LEU A 163 17.67 15.56 -1.83
N CYS A 164 16.42 15.11 -1.79
CA CYS A 164 15.27 15.95 -1.45
C CYS A 164 14.48 15.38 -0.27
N CYS A 165 13.82 16.27 0.47
CA CYS A 165 12.82 15.91 1.47
C CYS A 165 11.67 15.10 0.82
N PRO A 166 11.23 13.98 1.42
CA PRO A 166 10.13 13.16 0.88
C PRO A 166 8.77 13.88 0.84
N TYR A 167 8.59 14.91 1.67
CA TYR A 167 7.32 15.61 1.82
C TYR A 167 7.11 16.72 0.81
N ASP A 168 8.07 17.64 0.72
CA ASP A 168 7.95 18.86 -0.06
C ASP A 168 9.00 18.98 -1.15
N ARG A 169 9.86 17.95 -1.28
CA ARG A 169 10.92 17.85 -2.29
C ARG A 169 11.95 18.98 -2.23
N GLN A 170 12.05 19.69 -1.11
CA GLN A 170 13.12 20.67 -0.90
C GLN A 170 14.47 19.97 -0.83
N HIS A 171 15.50 20.62 -1.40
CA HIS A 171 16.85 20.07 -1.45
C HIS A 171 17.44 20.02 -0.03
N ILE A 172 18.13 18.92 0.28
CA ILE A 172 18.82 18.72 1.55
C ILE A 172 20.29 19.05 1.33
N HIS A 173 20.76 20.13 1.95
CA HIS A 173 22.15 20.59 1.80
C HIS A 173 23.07 20.19 2.96
N LYS A 174 22.49 19.85 4.12
CA LYS A 174 23.21 19.46 5.34
C LYS A 174 23.41 17.96 5.43
N SER A 175 24.53 17.55 6.03
CA SER A 175 24.75 16.17 6.46
C SER A 175 23.92 15.84 7.69
N ILE A 176 23.65 14.55 7.93
CA ILE A 176 22.83 14.06 9.07
C ILE A 176 23.36 14.59 10.42
N VAL A 177 24.68 14.74 10.56
CA VAL A 177 25.34 15.23 11.78
C VAL A 177 25.05 16.71 12.04
N GLU A 178 24.86 17.50 10.97
CA GLU A 178 24.59 18.94 11.04
C GLU A 178 23.09 19.26 11.23
N MET A 179 22.23 18.24 11.17
CA MET A 179 20.78 18.38 11.35
C MET A 179 20.45 18.40 12.85
N ALA A 180 19.65 19.39 13.24
CA ALA A 180 19.23 19.53 14.64
C ALA A 180 18.33 18.34 15.04
N THR A 181 18.54 17.81 16.24
CA THR A 181 17.61 16.85 16.85
C THR A 181 16.38 17.60 17.35
N ASN A 182 15.18 17.05 17.14
CA ASN A 182 13.94 17.60 17.66
C ASN A 182 13.78 17.26 19.15
N GLU A 183 14.51 17.97 20.02
CA GLU A 183 14.48 17.74 21.47
C GLU A 183 13.08 17.96 22.05
N SER A 184 12.29 18.91 21.53
CA SER A 184 10.91 19.13 21.98
C SER A 184 9.99 17.93 21.73
N LEU A 185 10.24 17.19 20.64
CA LEU A 185 9.52 15.96 20.36
C LEU A 185 9.96 14.83 21.30
N LEU A 186 11.26 14.71 21.58
CA LEU A 186 11.77 13.75 22.57
C LEU A 186 11.23 14.04 23.97
N ASP A 187 11.18 15.30 24.38
CA ASP A 187 10.61 15.71 25.67
C ASP A 187 9.10 15.41 25.75
N ALA A 188 8.36 15.57 24.65
CA ALA A 188 6.95 15.19 24.58
C ALA A 188 6.76 13.66 24.66
N ILE A 189 7.68 12.88 24.12
CA ILE A 189 7.69 11.41 24.21
C ILE A 189 7.99 10.97 25.63
N ASP A 190 9.00 11.56 26.26
CA ASP A 190 9.40 11.28 27.63
C ASP A 190 8.29 11.71 28.61
N ALA A 191 7.65 12.87 28.38
CA ALA A 191 6.50 13.32 29.15
C ALA A 191 5.29 12.40 28.96
N ALA A 192 4.98 11.96 27.74
CA ALA A 192 3.91 11.00 27.48
C ALA A 192 4.23 9.62 28.09
N ALA A 193 5.49 9.20 28.09
CA ALA A 193 5.92 7.97 28.76
C ALA A 193 5.81 8.09 30.28
N LEU A 194 6.12 9.26 30.84
CA LEU A 194 5.96 9.57 32.25
C LEU A 194 4.50 9.70 32.66
N GLU A 195 3.64 10.29 31.83
CA GLU A 195 2.18 10.32 31.98
C GLU A 195 1.59 8.90 31.92
N ARG A 196 2.02 8.06 30.97
CA ARG A 196 1.66 6.63 30.93
C ARG A 196 2.17 5.85 32.14
N ALA A 197 3.29 6.26 32.74
CA ALA A 197 3.84 5.67 33.95
C ALA A 197 3.21 6.21 35.25
N THR A 198 2.55 7.37 35.18
CA THR A 198 1.86 8.03 36.32
C THR A 198 0.33 7.94 36.25
N GLU A 199 -0.23 7.44 35.14
CA GLU A 199 -1.57 6.86 35.09
C GLU A 199 -1.64 5.65 36.04
N TYR A 200 -2.11 5.91 37.25
CA TYR A 200 -2.47 4.92 38.26
C TYR A 200 -3.40 3.84 37.65
N PRO A 201 -3.18 2.54 37.93
CA PRO A 201 -3.93 1.41 37.38
C PRO A 201 -5.29 1.15 38.07
N ASP A 202 -6.07 2.20 38.33
CA ASP A 202 -7.31 2.09 39.13
C ASP A 202 -8.59 1.88 38.31
N THR A 203 -8.49 1.75 36.98
CA THR A 203 -9.60 1.18 36.19
C THR A 203 -9.28 -0.27 35.82
N PRO A 204 -10.13 -1.24 36.22
CA PRO A 204 -9.90 -2.62 35.86
C PRO A 204 -9.97 -2.77 34.33
N LYS A 205 -8.90 -3.30 33.74
CA LYS A 205 -8.90 -3.64 32.32
C LYS A 205 -9.82 -4.85 32.11
N ILE A 206 -10.98 -4.60 31.50
CA ILE A 206 -11.94 -5.63 31.15
C ILE A 206 -11.45 -6.30 29.86
N VAL A 207 -11.20 -7.61 29.94
CA VAL A 207 -10.73 -8.46 28.84
C VAL A 207 -11.72 -9.62 28.68
N SER A 208 -12.10 -9.94 27.44
CA SER A 208 -13.08 -11.00 27.18
C SER A 208 -12.57 -12.41 27.52
N ASP A 209 -11.26 -12.61 27.45
CA ASP A 209 -10.57 -13.87 27.73
C ASP A 209 -9.24 -13.56 28.45
N PRO A 210 -9.27 -13.34 29.77
CA PRO A 210 -8.06 -13.03 30.53
C PRO A 210 -7.18 -14.28 30.70
N CYS A 211 -5.86 -14.10 30.64
CA CYS A 211 -4.90 -15.20 30.84
C CYS A 211 -5.01 -15.77 32.26
N LEU A 212 -5.23 -14.90 33.25
CA LEU A 212 -5.61 -15.28 34.61
C LEU A 212 -6.73 -14.35 35.11
N PRO A 213 -7.94 -14.86 35.37
CA PRO A 213 -9.04 -14.03 35.86
C PRO A 213 -8.77 -13.51 37.27
N CYS A 214 -9.28 -12.32 37.57
CA CYS A 214 -9.33 -11.77 38.91
C CYS A 214 -10.38 -12.49 39.77
N TYR A 215 -10.09 -12.65 41.05
CA TYR A 215 -11.01 -13.22 42.03
C TYR A 215 -12.36 -12.51 42.09
N GLU A 216 -12.35 -11.17 42.12
CA GLU A 216 -13.58 -10.35 42.17
C GLU A 216 -14.37 -10.31 40.86
N ASN A 217 -13.75 -10.62 39.72
CA ASN A 217 -14.40 -10.54 38.40
C ASN A 217 -13.66 -11.38 37.35
N ASP A 218 -14.39 -12.30 36.75
CA ASP A 218 -13.90 -13.25 35.74
C ASP A 218 -13.45 -12.59 34.43
N LYS A 219 -13.85 -11.35 34.16
CA LYS A 219 -13.43 -10.55 33.00
C LYS A 219 -12.27 -9.60 33.28
N HIS A 220 -11.75 -9.55 34.50
CA HIS A 220 -10.57 -8.73 34.80
C HIS A 220 -9.31 -9.58 34.69
N GLU A 221 -8.25 -9.02 34.11
CA GLU A 221 -6.92 -9.63 34.12
C GLU A 221 -6.25 -9.41 35.48
N ALA A 222 -5.86 -10.49 36.14
CA ALA A 222 -5.12 -10.42 37.39
C ALA A 222 -3.71 -9.83 37.16
N ALA A 223 -3.22 -9.08 38.15
CA ALA A 223 -1.88 -8.49 38.14
C ALA A 223 -1.10 -8.77 39.44
N HIS A 224 -1.81 -9.10 40.51
CA HIS A 224 -1.26 -9.28 41.84
C HIS A 224 -1.75 -10.57 42.48
N TRP A 225 -0.89 -11.18 43.27
CA TRP A 225 -1.21 -12.31 44.14
C TRP A 225 -1.28 -11.82 45.59
N CYS A 226 -2.30 -12.25 46.33
CA CYS A 226 -2.35 -12.04 47.77
C CYS A 226 -1.91 -13.32 48.49
N GLU A 227 -0.84 -13.24 49.29
CA GLU A 227 -0.32 -14.42 50.01
C GLU A 227 -1.28 -14.93 51.08
N ASP A 228 -2.05 -14.03 51.70
CA ASP A 228 -2.98 -14.33 52.78
C ASP A 228 -4.32 -14.86 52.26
N CYS A 229 -4.90 -14.19 51.25
CA CYS A 229 -6.14 -14.65 50.62
C CYS A 229 -5.92 -15.91 49.78
N LYS A 230 -4.70 -16.14 49.27
CA LYS A 230 -4.37 -17.17 48.28
C LYS A 230 -5.20 -17.04 47.00
N GLU A 231 -5.43 -15.80 46.59
CA GLU A 231 -6.23 -15.45 45.42
C GLU A 231 -5.52 -14.38 44.58
N ALA A 232 -5.82 -14.37 43.28
CA ALA A 232 -5.26 -13.42 42.31
C ALA A 232 -6.23 -12.25 42.06
N TYR A 233 -5.72 -11.02 42.03
CA TYR A 233 -6.52 -9.81 41.87
C TYR A 233 -5.93 -8.90 40.79
N CYS A 234 -6.78 -8.12 40.10
CA CYS A 234 -6.32 -6.97 39.34
C CYS A 234 -5.93 -5.81 40.29
N GLY A 235 -5.23 -4.78 39.79
CA GLY A 235 -4.78 -3.63 40.58
C GLY A 235 -5.89 -2.98 41.41
N ALA A 236 -6.98 -2.60 40.72
CA ALA A 236 -8.14 -1.97 41.33
C ALA A 236 -8.85 -2.87 42.36
N CYS A 237 -9.12 -4.14 42.00
CA CYS A 237 -9.80 -5.08 42.90
C CYS A 237 -8.96 -5.41 44.14
N PHE A 238 -7.62 -5.50 44.01
CA PHE A 238 -6.77 -5.69 45.17
C PHE A 238 -6.95 -4.52 46.16
N LEU A 239 -6.85 -3.28 45.68
CA LEU A 239 -6.99 -2.10 46.55
C LEU A 239 -8.39 -1.99 47.15
N ALA A 240 -9.44 -2.32 46.40
CA ALA A 240 -10.81 -2.30 46.88
C ALA A 240 -11.04 -3.33 48.00
N SER A 241 -10.66 -4.59 47.77
CA SER A 241 -10.93 -5.70 48.70
C SER A 241 -10.00 -5.70 49.91
N HIS A 242 -8.82 -5.06 49.81
CA HIS A 242 -7.85 -4.94 50.92
C HIS A 242 -7.89 -3.57 51.62
N LYS A 243 -8.86 -2.71 51.29
CA LYS A 243 -9.12 -1.44 51.99
C LYS A 243 -9.59 -1.61 53.45
N PRO A 244 -10.43 -2.60 53.80
CA PRO A 244 -10.87 -2.80 55.18
C PRO A 244 -9.69 -3.13 56.10
N ARG A 245 -9.70 -2.59 57.31
CA ARG A 245 -8.59 -2.71 58.29
C ARG A 245 -8.16 -4.16 58.60
N VAL A 246 -9.06 -5.14 58.43
CA VAL A 246 -8.79 -6.57 58.66
C VAL A 246 -7.90 -7.18 57.56
N MET A 247 -7.97 -6.65 56.33
CA MET A 247 -7.23 -7.19 55.16
C MET A 247 -6.15 -6.22 54.66
N ALA A 248 -5.99 -5.07 55.31
CA ALA A 248 -5.02 -4.04 54.95
C ALA A 248 -3.56 -4.48 55.13
N ASP A 249 -3.32 -5.40 56.07
CA ASP A 249 -1.98 -5.93 56.36
C ASP A 249 -1.63 -7.15 55.49
N HIS A 250 -2.52 -7.56 54.58
CA HIS A 250 -2.24 -8.69 53.68
C HIS A 250 -1.12 -8.35 52.71
N LYS A 251 -0.24 -9.33 52.47
CA LYS A 251 0.94 -9.16 51.66
C LYS A 251 0.62 -9.29 50.18
N ARG A 252 0.94 -8.22 49.44
CA ARG A 252 0.90 -8.18 47.97
C ARG A 252 2.19 -8.77 47.39
N ALA A 253 2.02 -9.71 46.48
CA ALA A 253 3.08 -10.30 45.67
C ALA A 253 2.76 -10.19 44.18
N SER A 254 3.76 -10.41 43.33
CA SER A 254 3.58 -10.53 41.88
C SER A 254 3.00 -11.90 41.49
N LEU A 255 2.35 -11.99 40.32
CA LEU A 255 1.86 -13.29 39.82
C LEU A 255 2.98 -14.31 39.56
N SER A 256 4.20 -13.84 39.27
CA SER A 256 5.37 -14.71 39.11
C SER A 256 5.78 -15.42 40.40
N GLU A 257 5.40 -14.88 41.55
CA GLU A 257 5.65 -15.46 42.87
C GLU A 257 4.52 -16.41 43.31
N MET A 258 3.47 -16.54 42.49
CA MET A 258 2.35 -17.45 42.76
C MET A 258 2.88 -18.90 42.88
N PRO A 259 2.58 -19.60 44.00
CA PRO A 259 3.15 -20.92 44.25
C PRO A 259 2.58 -21.95 43.28
N MET A 260 3.44 -22.88 42.83
CA MET A 260 2.99 -24.06 42.10
C MET A 260 2.13 -24.95 43.00
N VAL A 261 0.89 -25.20 42.59
CA VAL A 261 -0.01 -26.10 43.30
C VAL A 261 0.33 -27.55 42.95
N ILE A 262 0.69 -28.34 43.96
CA ILE A 262 0.93 -29.77 43.80
C ILE A 262 -0.42 -30.50 43.85
N PRO A 263 -0.75 -31.33 42.83
CA PRO A 263 -2.01 -32.07 42.83
C PRO A 263 -2.05 -33.16 43.91
N LYS A 264 -3.25 -33.50 44.37
CA LYS A 264 -3.49 -34.61 45.30
C LYS A 264 -3.36 -35.97 44.62
N CYS A 265 -3.08 -37.01 45.41
CA CYS A 265 -3.08 -38.38 44.89
C CYS A 265 -4.52 -38.84 44.59
N PRO A 266 -4.79 -39.45 43.42
CA PRO A 266 -6.13 -39.92 43.07
C PRO A 266 -6.71 -41.00 43.99
N TRP A 267 -5.85 -41.78 44.65
CA TRP A 267 -6.26 -42.83 45.60
C TRP A 267 -6.17 -42.43 47.06
N HIS A 268 -5.35 -41.42 47.37
CA HIS A 268 -5.21 -40.87 48.71
C HIS A 268 -5.40 -39.35 48.64
N PRO A 269 -6.64 -38.84 48.53
CA PRO A 269 -6.91 -37.42 48.32
C PRO A 269 -6.38 -36.51 49.44
N GLU A 270 -6.17 -37.07 50.63
CA GLU A 270 -5.54 -36.39 51.76
C GLU A 270 -4.03 -36.12 51.54
N ASN A 271 -3.38 -36.93 50.71
CA ASN A 271 -1.93 -36.88 50.46
C ASN A 271 -1.60 -36.19 49.13
N ASP A 272 -0.51 -35.40 49.14
CA ASP A 272 0.02 -34.80 47.90
C ASP A 272 0.66 -35.87 47.01
N ALA A 273 0.51 -35.70 45.69
CA ALA A 273 1.25 -36.51 44.74
C ALA A 273 2.74 -36.12 44.78
N VAL A 274 3.60 -37.10 44.99
CA VAL A 274 5.06 -36.90 45.04
C VAL A 274 5.72 -37.39 43.75
N PHE A 275 5.15 -38.43 43.13
CA PHE A 275 5.73 -39.10 41.98
C PHE A 275 4.78 -39.11 40.77
N VAL A 276 5.40 -39.16 39.59
CA VAL A 276 4.76 -39.39 38.30
C VAL A 276 5.26 -40.72 37.75
N CYS A 277 4.37 -41.68 37.55
CA CYS A 277 4.65 -42.94 36.87
C CYS A 277 4.87 -42.69 35.37
N LEU A 278 6.03 -43.10 34.85
CA LEU A 278 6.41 -42.89 33.45
C LEU A 278 5.93 -44.00 32.50
N LYS A 279 5.22 -45.01 33.03
CA LYS A 279 4.67 -46.10 32.23
C LYS A 279 3.34 -45.68 31.60
N LEU A 280 3.32 -45.58 30.27
CA LEU A 280 2.16 -45.21 29.45
C LEU A 280 0.89 -46.05 29.70
N SER A 281 1.03 -47.27 30.22
CA SER A 281 -0.09 -48.19 30.51
C SER A 281 0.07 -48.82 31.88
N CYS A 282 0.15 -47.98 32.91
CA CYS A 282 0.16 -48.43 34.29
C CYS A 282 -1.15 -49.15 34.61
N LYS A 283 -1.08 -50.40 35.11
CA LYS A 283 -2.26 -51.21 35.45
C LYS A 283 -3.14 -50.59 36.55
N ILE A 284 -2.59 -49.64 37.29
CA ILE A 284 -3.24 -48.90 38.37
C ILE A 284 -4.14 -47.76 37.82
N GLY A 285 -3.92 -47.34 36.57
CA GLY A 285 -4.78 -46.37 35.90
C GLY A 285 -4.55 -44.90 36.26
N HIS A 286 -3.64 -44.58 37.18
CA HIS A 286 -3.24 -43.18 37.45
C HIS A 286 -1.73 -42.97 37.32
N THR A 287 -1.35 -41.82 36.78
CA THR A 287 0.05 -41.43 36.57
C THR A 287 0.64 -40.71 37.78
N LEU A 288 -0.17 -40.02 38.60
CA LEU A 288 0.28 -39.30 39.79
C LEU A 288 0.04 -40.12 41.06
N TYR A 289 1.00 -40.20 41.98
CA TYR A 289 0.85 -40.98 43.21
C TYR A 289 1.70 -40.47 44.40
N CYS A 290 1.27 -40.80 45.62
CA CYS A 290 1.89 -40.35 46.88
C CYS A 290 2.89 -41.37 47.47
N LEU A 291 3.55 -41.01 48.58
CA LEU A 291 4.48 -41.89 49.30
C LEU A 291 3.82 -43.18 49.80
N GLU A 292 2.55 -43.13 50.18
CA GLU A 292 1.80 -44.32 50.63
C GLU A 292 1.61 -45.33 49.50
N CYS A 293 1.34 -44.88 48.27
CA CYS A 293 1.28 -45.75 47.10
C CYS A 293 2.63 -46.41 46.77
N GLU A 294 3.72 -45.66 46.96
CA GLU A 294 5.09 -46.17 46.77
C GLU A 294 5.42 -47.24 47.82
N LYS A 295 5.10 -47.00 49.09
CA LYS A 295 5.34 -47.94 50.20
C LYS A 295 4.57 -49.24 50.05
N ASN A 296 3.34 -49.18 49.56
CA ASN A 296 2.51 -50.35 49.29
C ASN A 296 2.91 -51.07 47.98
N GLU A 297 4.05 -50.71 47.39
CA GLU A 297 4.65 -51.34 46.20
C GLU A 297 3.71 -51.40 44.98
N LEU A 298 2.74 -50.50 44.91
CA LEU A 298 1.78 -50.48 43.81
C LEU A 298 2.48 -50.21 42.47
N HIS A 299 3.55 -49.40 42.48
CA HIS A 299 4.34 -49.04 41.29
C HIS A 299 5.73 -49.71 41.23
N LYS A 300 5.93 -50.85 41.90
CA LYS A 300 7.24 -51.51 42.10
C LYS A 300 8.13 -51.67 40.85
N ASP A 301 7.52 -51.97 39.70
CA ASP A 301 8.25 -52.24 38.43
C ASP A 301 8.15 -51.08 37.43
N HIS A 302 7.80 -49.87 37.89
CA HIS A 302 7.59 -48.72 37.03
C HIS A 302 8.62 -47.63 37.31
N ASN A 303 9.23 -47.11 36.25
CA ASN A 303 10.03 -45.90 36.39
C ASN A 303 9.15 -44.72 36.82
N ASN A 304 9.67 -43.92 37.73
CA ASN A 304 9.02 -42.72 38.19
C ASN A 304 9.96 -41.51 38.11
N GLU A 305 9.37 -40.33 38.16
CA GLU A 305 10.08 -39.08 38.42
C GLU A 305 9.29 -38.28 39.46
N THR A 306 9.91 -37.30 40.11
CA THR A 306 9.18 -36.47 41.07
C THR A 306 8.27 -35.48 40.35
N VAL A 307 7.08 -35.23 40.93
CA VAL A 307 6.12 -34.24 40.41
C VAL A 307 6.76 -32.87 40.28
N LYS A 308 7.58 -32.46 41.27
CA LYS A 308 8.30 -31.17 41.22
C LYS A 308 9.21 -31.05 40.00
N GLN A 309 10.03 -32.07 39.71
CA GLN A 309 10.89 -32.07 38.53
C GLN A 309 10.07 -32.05 37.22
N ARG A 310 8.97 -32.80 37.15
CA ARG A 310 8.09 -32.82 35.97
C ARG A 310 7.45 -31.45 35.73
N LEU A 311 6.95 -30.79 36.77
CA LEU A 311 6.36 -29.46 36.69
C LEU A 311 7.38 -28.44 36.19
N THR A 312 8.58 -28.37 36.80
CA THR A 312 9.63 -27.44 36.36
C THR A 312 10.04 -27.66 34.91
N ARG A 313 10.20 -28.93 34.47
CA ARG A 313 10.52 -29.24 33.07
C ARG A 313 9.40 -28.85 32.12
N ASN A 314 8.15 -29.16 32.46
CA ASN A 314 7.00 -28.80 31.64
C ASN A 314 6.83 -27.29 31.55
N MET A 315 6.99 -26.54 32.65
CA MET A 315 6.97 -25.07 32.65
C MET A 315 7.98 -24.50 31.67
N LYS A 316 9.26 -24.91 31.78
CA LYS A 316 10.30 -24.48 30.83
C LYS A 316 9.94 -24.83 29.38
N SER A 317 9.42 -26.03 29.14
CA SER A 317 9.02 -26.46 27.79
C SER A 317 7.86 -25.62 27.23
N LEU A 318 6.93 -25.22 28.10
CA LEU A 318 5.79 -24.36 27.75
C LEU A 318 6.23 -22.91 27.52
N GLU A 319 7.15 -22.37 28.32
CA GLU A 319 7.77 -21.06 28.13
C GLU A 319 8.52 -20.99 26.79
N ASP A 320 9.34 -22.00 26.48
CA ASP A 320 10.06 -22.11 25.20
C ASP A 320 9.07 -22.20 24.01
N LEU A 321 7.98 -22.96 24.17
CA LEU A 321 6.94 -23.07 23.15
C LEU A 321 6.16 -21.75 22.98
N GLN A 322 5.81 -21.07 24.07
CA GLN A 322 5.14 -19.78 24.06
C GLN A 322 5.98 -18.74 23.32
N LYS A 323 7.28 -18.68 23.62
CA LYS A 323 8.24 -17.79 22.95
C LYS A 323 8.27 -18.04 21.44
N ARG A 324 8.50 -19.29 21.01
CA ARG A 324 8.52 -19.65 19.58
C ARG A 324 7.19 -19.36 18.88
N THR A 325 6.08 -19.59 19.56
CA THR A 325 4.74 -19.32 19.02
C THR A 325 4.52 -17.81 18.82
N LYS A 326 4.99 -16.97 19.76
CA LYS A 326 4.94 -15.52 19.65
C LYS A 326 5.79 -15.00 18.49
N GLU A 327 7.03 -15.46 18.37
CA GLU A 327 7.93 -15.12 17.26
C GLU A 327 7.33 -15.53 15.90
N THR A 328 6.70 -16.70 15.85
CA THR A 328 6.01 -17.19 14.64
C THR A 328 4.81 -16.31 14.30
N LYS A 329 4.00 -15.91 15.29
CA LYS A 329 2.87 -15.01 15.10
C LYS A 329 3.32 -13.66 14.51
N GLU A 330 4.34 -13.04 15.11
CA GLU A 330 4.91 -11.76 14.64
C GLU A 330 5.41 -11.88 13.19
N THR A 331 6.09 -12.98 12.86
CA THR A 331 6.53 -13.25 11.47
C THR A 331 5.36 -13.38 10.51
N LEU A 332 4.28 -14.07 10.90
CA LEU A 332 3.08 -14.22 10.07
C LEU A 332 2.37 -12.88 9.86
N GLU A 333 2.32 -12.00 10.85
CA GLU A 333 1.76 -10.65 10.73
C GLU A 333 2.56 -9.79 9.74
N ILE A 334 3.89 -9.81 9.83
CA ILE A 334 4.78 -9.12 8.87
C ILE A 334 4.59 -9.66 7.45
N ASN A 335 4.54 -10.98 7.29
CA ASN A 335 4.32 -11.61 5.99
C ASN A 335 2.96 -11.25 5.39
N THR A 336 1.91 -11.24 6.22
CA THR A 336 0.56 -10.84 5.80
C THR A 336 0.55 -9.40 5.30
N HIS A 337 1.21 -8.50 6.01
CA HIS A 337 1.35 -7.10 5.58
C HIS A 337 2.13 -6.99 4.25
N SER A 338 3.26 -7.69 4.12
CA SER A 338 4.07 -7.70 2.90
C SER A 338 3.30 -8.21 1.67
N VAL A 339 2.53 -9.29 1.85
CA VAL A 339 1.65 -9.83 0.80
C VAL A 339 0.57 -8.81 0.43
N HIS A 340 -0.05 -8.16 1.42
CA HIS A 340 -1.06 -7.14 1.16
C HIS A 340 -0.49 -5.96 0.36
N MET A 341 0.67 -5.43 0.74
CA MET A 341 1.36 -4.37 -0.01
C MET A 341 1.68 -4.79 -1.45
N SER A 342 2.15 -6.03 -1.62
CA SER A 342 2.41 -6.60 -2.94
C SER A 342 1.11 -6.67 -3.77
N LEU A 343 0.01 -7.17 -3.21
CA LEU A 343 -1.27 -7.23 -3.91
C LEU A 343 -1.75 -5.84 -4.38
N VAL A 344 -1.56 -4.81 -3.55
CA VAL A 344 -1.87 -3.43 -3.93
C VAL A 344 -1.01 -2.97 -5.11
N GLN A 345 0.29 -3.24 -5.10
CA GLN A 345 1.20 -2.89 -6.22
C GLN A 345 0.89 -3.65 -7.51
N PHE A 346 0.55 -4.93 -7.44
CA PHE A 346 0.18 -5.73 -8.60
C PHE A 346 -1.26 -5.49 -9.08
N GLY A 347 -2.03 -4.67 -8.35
CA GLY A 347 -3.38 -4.27 -8.72
C GLY A 347 -3.43 -3.63 -10.11
N GLU A 348 -4.51 -3.90 -10.86
CA GLU A 348 -4.65 -3.46 -12.24
C GLU A 348 -4.52 -1.94 -12.38
N MET A 349 -5.07 -1.19 -11.41
CA MET A 349 -5.08 0.27 -11.39
C MET A 349 -4.07 0.87 -10.40
N SER A 350 -3.08 0.08 -9.95
CA SER A 350 -2.04 0.59 -9.07
C SER A 350 -1.17 1.63 -9.77
N SER A 351 -0.58 2.54 -8.99
CA SER A 351 0.39 3.52 -9.48
C SER A 351 1.56 2.87 -10.23
N GLU A 352 2.08 1.78 -9.68
CA GLU A 352 3.21 1.01 -10.19
C GLU A 352 2.87 0.37 -11.54
N SER A 353 1.73 -0.34 -11.62
CA SER A 353 1.23 -0.96 -12.86
C SER A 353 0.98 0.10 -13.93
N MET A 354 0.33 1.21 -13.57
CA MET A 354 0.09 2.33 -14.50
C MET A 354 1.40 2.96 -14.99
N GLN A 355 2.39 3.13 -14.11
CA GLN A 355 3.69 3.69 -14.48
C GLN A 355 4.47 2.74 -15.38
N ALA A 356 4.45 1.43 -15.10
CA ALA A 356 5.05 0.41 -15.96
C ALA A 356 4.44 0.44 -17.37
N ARG A 357 3.10 0.47 -17.48
CA ARG A 357 2.40 0.61 -18.77
C ARG A 357 2.83 1.88 -19.51
N LYS A 358 2.86 3.03 -18.83
CA LYS A 358 3.31 4.30 -19.42
C LYS A 358 4.75 4.22 -19.94
N ARG A 359 5.66 3.58 -19.20
CA ARG A 359 7.06 3.38 -19.63
C ARG A 359 7.16 2.51 -20.89
N ILE A 360 6.41 1.41 -20.94
CA ILE A 360 6.36 0.53 -22.12
C ILE A 360 5.82 1.29 -23.34
N MET A 361 4.69 1.99 -23.19
CA MET A 361 4.12 2.80 -24.28
C MET A 361 5.09 3.87 -24.78
N ALA A 362 5.74 4.59 -23.87
CA ALA A 362 6.72 5.62 -24.22
C ALA A 362 7.97 5.06 -24.91
N TYR A 363 8.38 3.83 -24.61
CA TYR A 363 9.48 3.17 -25.33
C TYR A 363 9.09 2.88 -26.78
N HIS A 364 7.94 2.25 -27.00
CA HIS A 364 7.48 1.92 -28.35
C HIS A 364 7.20 3.16 -29.20
N GLN A 365 6.62 4.21 -28.63
CA GLN A 365 6.42 5.49 -29.31
C GLN A 365 7.75 6.11 -29.76
N ARG A 366 8.78 6.07 -28.91
CA ARG A 366 10.13 6.59 -29.26
C ARG A 366 10.76 5.79 -30.40
N GLU A 367 10.66 4.47 -30.38
CA GLU A 367 11.18 3.63 -31.48
C GLU A 367 10.41 3.86 -32.78
N GLN A 368 9.08 3.97 -32.74
CA GLN A 368 8.26 4.32 -33.91
C GLN A 368 8.64 5.69 -34.49
N ALA A 369 8.82 6.70 -33.63
CA ALA A 369 9.22 8.04 -34.06
C ALA A 369 10.59 8.04 -34.77
N LYS A 370 11.56 7.25 -34.29
CA LYS A 370 12.87 7.10 -34.94
C LYS A 370 12.73 6.48 -36.32
N ASP A 371 11.95 5.40 -36.43
CA ASP A 371 11.76 4.70 -37.71
C ASP A 371 11.03 5.59 -38.74
N LEU A 372 10.01 6.34 -38.32
CA LEU A 372 9.34 7.34 -39.16
C LEU A 372 10.30 8.45 -39.60
N THR A 373 11.13 8.95 -38.69
CA THR A 373 12.14 9.97 -39.01
C THR A 373 13.13 9.47 -40.08
N ILE A 374 13.57 8.21 -40.00
CA ILE A 374 14.45 7.61 -41.01
C ILE A 374 13.75 7.54 -42.37
N PHE A 375 12.48 7.12 -42.40
CA PHE A 375 11.68 7.06 -43.62
C PHE A 375 11.50 8.45 -44.25
N GLU A 376 11.11 9.45 -43.48
CA GLU A 376 10.89 10.83 -43.96
C GLU A 376 12.18 11.43 -44.54
N ASN A 377 13.31 11.23 -43.87
CA ASN A 377 14.61 11.66 -44.38
C ASN A 377 14.98 10.98 -45.71
N TRP A 378 14.67 9.70 -45.88
CA TRP A 378 14.90 9.00 -47.15
C TRP A 378 13.94 9.49 -48.24
N ARG A 379 12.65 9.66 -47.93
CA ARG A 379 11.63 10.17 -48.85
C ARG A 379 12.06 11.54 -49.38
N GLN A 380 12.45 12.45 -48.49
CA GLN A 380 12.85 13.79 -48.86
C GLN A 380 14.07 13.78 -49.80
N ARG A 381 15.12 13.03 -49.47
CA ARG A 381 16.29 12.90 -50.35
C ARG A 381 15.93 12.37 -51.74
N LYS A 382 14.98 11.43 -51.81
CA LYS A 382 14.51 10.89 -53.10
C LYS A 382 13.67 11.90 -53.87
N GLU A 383 12.84 12.67 -53.20
CA GLU A 383 12.10 13.79 -53.80
C GLU A 383 13.05 14.85 -54.39
N ASP A 384 14.11 15.20 -53.66
CA ASP A 384 15.13 16.14 -54.11
C ASP A 384 15.87 15.61 -55.35
N GLU A 385 16.32 14.35 -55.32
CA GLU A 385 16.98 13.67 -56.45
C GLU A 385 16.09 13.67 -57.71
N LEU A 386 14.80 13.38 -57.55
CA LEU A 386 13.84 13.38 -58.66
C LEU A 386 13.56 14.79 -59.19
N THR A 387 13.55 15.79 -58.31
CA THR A 387 13.36 17.19 -58.67
C THR A 387 14.54 17.71 -59.50
N ASP A 388 15.77 17.36 -59.13
CA ASP A 388 16.98 17.70 -59.88
C ASP A 388 17.05 16.99 -61.23
N LYS A 389 16.65 15.72 -61.28
CA LYS A 389 16.51 14.97 -62.54
C LYS A 389 15.46 15.61 -63.44
N LYS A 390 14.29 16.00 -62.90
CA LYS A 390 13.24 16.70 -63.64
C LYS A 390 13.75 18.01 -64.24
N ARG A 391 14.52 18.81 -63.48
CA ARG A 391 15.17 20.04 -63.99
C ARG A 391 16.10 19.75 -65.16
N THR A 392 16.95 18.73 -65.01
CA THR A 392 17.91 18.33 -66.05
C THR A 392 17.19 17.89 -67.33
N ILE A 393 16.17 17.04 -67.21
CA ILE A 393 15.34 16.59 -68.34
C ILE A 393 14.67 17.79 -69.02
N PHE A 394 14.10 18.72 -68.25
CA PHE A 394 13.46 19.91 -68.79
C PHE A 394 14.43 20.80 -69.59
N LEU A 395 15.64 21.02 -69.06
CA LEU A 395 16.68 21.80 -69.74
C LEU A 395 17.10 21.11 -71.04
N ASN A 396 17.30 19.80 -71.02
CA ASN A 396 17.65 19.03 -72.21
C ASN A 396 16.52 19.05 -73.25
N SER A 397 15.27 18.85 -72.84
CA SER A 397 14.11 18.96 -73.74
C SER A 397 14.01 20.34 -74.40
N THR A 398 14.31 21.40 -73.67
CA THR A 398 14.32 22.77 -74.21
C THR A 398 15.41 22.95 -75.27
N LYS A 399 16.63 22.44 -75.01
CA LYS A 399 17.74 22.45 -75.97
C LYS A 399 17.41 21.65 -77.24
N ALA A 400 16.86 20.44 -77.08
CA ALA A 400 16.42 19.58 -78.18
C ALA A 400 15.37 20.29 -79.06
N ASN A 401 14.38 20.93 -78.44
CA ASN A 401 13.35 21.68 -79.16
C ASN A 401 13.93 22.88 -79.93
N ALA A 402 14.87 23.61 -79.35
CA ALA A 402 15.53 24.73 -80.01
C ALA A 402 16.34 24.26 -81.23
N GLN A 403 17.08 23.17 -81.08
CA GLN A 403 17.87 22.57 -82.15
C GLN A 403 16.99 22.00 -83.26
N SER A 404 15.92 21.28 -82.91
CA SER A 404 14.92 20.77 -83.86
C SER A 404 14.30 21.90 -84.68
N LYS A 405 13.90 23.01 -84.03
CA LYS A 405 13.41 24.20 -84.73
C LYS A 405 14.47 24.84 -85.64
N LYS A 406 15.75 24.85 -85.24
CA LYS A 406 16.86 25.36 -86.06
C LYS A 406 16.99 24.52 -87.33
N ILE A 407 17.06 23.20 -87.20
CA ILE A 407 17.10 22.24 -88.31
C ILE A 407 15.88 22.42 -89.23
N GLU A 408 14.68 22.49 -88.66
CA GLU A 408 13.44 22.65 -89.41
C GLU A 408 13.41 23.97 -90.21
N LYS A 409 13.88 25.07 -89.62
CA LYS A 409 14.00 26.37 -90.31
C LYS A 409 14.99 26.30 -91.47
N THR A 410 16.16 25.70 -91.27
CA THR A 410 17.18 25.53 -92.31
C THR A 410 16.63 24.69 -93.48
N LEU A 411 15.97 23.56 -93.18
CA LEU A 411 15.34 22.71 -94.20
C LEU A 411 14.23 23.44 -94.99
N LYS A 412 13.33 24.16 -94.29
CA LYS A 412 12.20 24.87 -94.94
C LYS A 412 12.66 26.07 -95.76
N ARG A 413 13.63 26.84 -95.27
CA ARG A 413 14.09 28.08 -95.92
C ARG A 413 15.16 27.83 -96.99
N LYS A 414 15.81 26.66 -96.98
CA LYS A 414 16.91 26.28 -97.88
C LYS A 414 18.12 27.23 -97.84
N VAL A 415 18.37 27.84 -96.69
CA VAL A 415 19.50 28.76 -96.45
C VAL A 415 20.63 27.99 -95.75
N ASP A 416 21.88 28.26 -96.12
CA ASP A 416 23.11 27.68 -95.52
C ASP A 416 23.21 26.14 -95.53
N ILE A 417 22.48 25.45 -96.41
CA ILE A 417 22.50 23.97 -96.52
C ILE A 417 23.89 23.41 -96.89
N HIS A 418 24.74 24.22 -97.52
CA HIS A 418 26.09 23.83 -97.90
C HIS A 418 27.07 23.76 -96.71
N ASP A 419 26.71 24.33 -95.55
CA ASP A 419 27.54 24.32 -94.33
C ASP A 419 26.71 23.90 -93.10
N ILE A 420 26.54 22.58 -92.95
CA ILE A 420 25.71 21.97 -91.90
C ILE A 420 26.50 21.11 -90.91
N ARG A 421 27.84 21.10 -91.00
CA ARG A 421 28.69 20.19 -90.21
C ARG A 421 28.44 20.33 -88.71
N ASP A 422 28.50 21.55 -88.20
CA ASP A 422 28.32 21.83 -86.77
C ASP A 422 26.90 21.46 -86.31
N MET A 423 25.89 21.66 -87.16
CA MET A 423 24.50 21.27 -86.86
C MET A 423 24.32 19.76 -86.78
N LEU A 424 25.03 19.01 -87.63
CA LEU A 424 25.04 17.54 -87.61
C LEU A 424 25.81 17.01 -86.39
N GLU A 425 26.96 17.61 -86.04
CA GLU A 425 27.73 17.24 -84.86
C GLU A 425 26.93 17.48 -83.58
N GLU A 426 26.37 18.68 -83.40
CA GLU A 426 25.49 19.01 -82.27
C GLU A 426 24.27 18.07 -82.21
N GLY A 427 23.71 17.70 -83.37
CA GLY A 427 22.48 16.89 -83.44
C GLY A 427 22.73 15.43 -83.09
N ASN A 428 23.82 14.87 -83.61
CA ASN A 428 24.20 13.50 -83.37
C ASN A 428 24.65 13.31 -81.92
N ASP A 429 25.38 14.28 -81.35
CA ASP A 429 25.77 14.27 -79.95
C ASP A 429 24.55 14.28 -79.01
N PHE A 430 23.52 15.07 -79.34
CA PHE A 430 22.29 15.13 -78.56
C PHE A 430 21.50 13.81 -78.61
N CYS A 431 21.33 13.25 -79.82
CA CYS A 431 20.59 12.01 -80.03
C CYS A 431 21.29 10.78 -79.43
N GLN A 432 22.63 10.78 -79.36
CA GLN A 432 23.38 9.68 -78.74
C GLN A 432 23.35 9.74 -77.20
N LYS A 433 23.17 10.92 -76.61
CA LYS A 433 23.18 11.13 -75.15
C LYS A 433 21.79 11.04 -74.49
N THR A 434 20.71 11.01 -75.26
CA THR A 434 19.35 10.92 -74.70
C THR A 434 19.02 9.52 -74.17
N GLU A 435 18.74 9.42 -72.87
CA GLU A 435 18.28 8.19 -72.21
C GLU A 435 16.87 7.79 -72.69
N LYS A 436 16.59 6.47 -72.68
CA LYS A 436 15.24 5.92 -72.92
C LYS A 436 14.27 6.28 -71.79
N ILE A 437 12.97 6.08 -72.02
CA ILE A 437 11.88 6.32 -71.05
C ILE A 437 12.26 5.79 -69.66
N ILE A 438 12.35 6.71 -68.69
CA ILE A 438 12.76 6.42 -67.32
C ILE A 438 11.50 6.12 -66.49
N THR A 439 11.52 5.00 -65.76
CA THR A 439 10.47 4.67 -64.78
C THR A 439 11.00 4.85 -63.36
N PHE A 440 10.19 5.46 -62.49
CA PHE A 440 10.58 5.75 -61.11
C PHE A 440 9.84 4.82 -60.13
N PRO A 441 10.54 4.30 -59.10
CA PRO A 441 9.93 3.41 -58.12
C PRO A 441 8.90 4.14 -57.24
N LYS A 442 7.82 3.44 -56.86
CA LYS A 442 6.77 3.97 -55.97
C LYS A 442 7.27 4.03 -54.53
N VAL A 443 6.95 5.09 -53.80
CA VAL A 443 7.33 5.26 -52.37
C VAL A 443 6.98 4.04 -51.52
N LEU A 444 5.78 3.47 -51.72
CA LEU A 444 5.29 2.32 -50.96
C LEU A 444 6.16 1.05 -51.13
N SER A 445 6.91 0.91 -52.23
CA SER A 445 7.79 -0.25 -52.42
C SER A 445 8.95 -0.28 -51.43
N ALA A 446 9.25 0.85 -50.77
CA ALA A 446 10.28 0.98 -49.76
C ALA A 446 9.89 0.43 -48.38
N VAL A 447 8.62 0.07 -48.19
CA VAL A 447 8.07 -0.51 -46.96
C VAL A 447 7.62 -1.94 -47.24
N THR A 448 7.86 -2.87 -46.31
CA THR A 448 7.33 -4.24 -46.40
C THR A 448 5.85 -4.28 -46.01
N SER A 449 5.16 -5.39 -46.28
CA SER A 449 3.80 -5.65 -45.80
C SER A 449 3.70 -5.63 -44.27
N GLU A 450 4.79 -5.90 -43.56
CA GLU A 450 4.90 -5.82 -42.10
C GLU A 450 5.22 -4.40 -41.59
N GLY A 451 5.26 -3.39 -42.47
CA GLY A 451 5.56 -2.01 -42.09
C GLY A 451 7.06 -1.72 -41.89
N LYS A 452 7.97 -2.64 -42.25
CA LYS A 452 9.41 -2.43 -42.08
C LYS A 452 9.98 -1.63 -43.24
N PHE A 453 10.72 -0.57 -42.92
CA PHE A 453 11.45 0.22 -43.91
C PHE A 453 12.70 -0.52 -44.40
N LYS A 454 12.83 -0.70 -45.72
CA LYS A 454 13.86 -1.54 -46.36
C LYS A 454 15.24 -0.88 -46.46
N TYR A 455 15.30 0.45 -46.46
CA TYR A 455 16.53 1.21 -46.73
C TYR A 455 17.12 1.84 -45.46
N LYS A 456 17.08 1.13 -44.34
CA LYS A 456 17.73 1.60 -43.11
C LYS A 456 19.26 1.67 -43.33
N PRO A 457 19.93 2.76 -42.91
CA PRO A 457 21.39 2.83 -42.96
C PRO A 457 21.99 1.68 -42.14
N LYS A 458 22.99 0.98 -42.69
CA LYS A 458 23.69 -0.09 -41.96
C LYS A 458 24.27 0.51 -40.68
N LYS A 459 23.89 -0.03 -39.51
CA LYS A 459 24.53 0.34 -38.24
C LYS A 459 26.01 -0.01 -38.36
N HIS A 460 26.89 1.00 -38.27
CA HIS A 460 28.30 0.75 -38.02
C HIS A 460 28.39 0.01 -36.69
N LYS A 461 28.90 -1.23 -36.72
CA LYS A 461 29.32 -1.90 -35.49
C LYS A 461 30.54 -1.12 -34.98
N PRO A 462 30.54 -0.65 -33.72
CA PRO A 462 31.79 -0.23 -33.09
C PRO A 462 32.67 -1.48 -32.95
N ASN A 463 33.92 -1.36 -33.38
CA ASN A 463 34.97 -2.36 -33.17
C ASN A 463 35.33 -2.48 -31.70
#